data_AF-A0A497N8U6-F1
#
_entry.id   AF-A0A497N8U6-F1
#
_cell.length_a   1.000
_cell.length_b   1.000
_cell.length_c   1.000
_cell.angle_alpha   90.00
_cell.angle_beta   90.00
_cell.angle_gamma   90.00
#
_symmetry.space_group_name_H-M   'P 1'
#
loop_
_entity.id
_entity.type
_entity.pdbx_description
1 polymer ?
#
loop_
_entity_poly.entity_id
_entity_poly.type
_entity_poly.pdbx_seq_one_letter_code
_entity_poly.pdbx_strand_id
1 'polypeptide(L)'
;MPLLRRRRNEEVSAFLSEVRASVKVVAVNLIRIQELKSRFSPHKEELKSRLDMAVSELRSLKELIDRGSPSLKDLSGDAYNSIKLMEAYSIISESEGVEFIEENIERILRAARWCDGSISKTLKELHSRG
;
A
#
# COMPACT_ATOMS: atom_id res chain seq x y z
N MET A 1 31.89 -6.67 -9.33
CA MET A 1 30.98 -6.02 -8.36
C MET A 1 29.87 -5.12 -8.96
N PRO A 2 30.03 -4.42 -10.11
CA PRO A 2 28.98 -3.54 -10.66
C PRO A 2 27.68 -4.26 -11.05
N LEU A 3 27.79 -5.46 -11.64
CA LEU A 3 26.64 -6.24 -12.13
C LEU A 3 25.72 -6.73 -11.01
N LEU A 4 26.28 -7.11 -9.85
CA LEU A 4 25.51 -7.54 -8.68
C LEU A 4 24.69 -6.38 -8.09
N ARG A 5 25.27 -5.18 -8.05
CA ARG A 5 24.58 -3.98 -7.58
C ARG A 5 23.45 -3.56 -8.51
N ARG A 6 23.66 -3.67 -9.83
CA ARG A 6 22.65 -3.37 -10.84
C ARG A 6 21.45 -4.31 -10.73
N ARG A 7 21.68 -5.62 -10.70
CA ARG A 7 20.61 -6.62 -10.55
C ARG A 7 19.80 -6.39 -9.27
N ARG A 8 20.47 -6.08 -8.15
CA ARG A 8 19.78 -5.75 -6.89
C ARG A 8 18.90 -4.52 -7.02
N ASN A 9 19.38 -3.45 -7.66
CA ASN A 9 18.57 -2.25 -7.88
C ASN A 9 17.35 -2.53 -8.77
N GLU A 10 17.47 -3.41 -9.76
CA GLU A 10 16.36 -3.85 -10.62
C GLU A 10 15.31 -4.63 -9.81
N GLU A 11 15.74 -5.56 -8.95
CA GLU A 11 14.86 -6.33 -8.04
C GLU A 11 14.13 -5.41 -7.04
N VAL A 12 14.83 -4.42 -6.46
CA VAL A 12 14.21 -3.42 -5.58
C VAL A 12 13.23 -2.53 -6.34
N SER A 13 13.57 -2.09 -7.55
CA SER A 13 12.70 -1.25 -8.38
C SER A 13 11.42 -1.97 -8.80
N ALA A 14 11.52 -3.25 -9.17
CA ALA A 14 10.37 -4.10 -9.48
C ALA A 14 9.45 -4.26 -8.27
N PHE A 15 10.01 -4.64 -7.12
CA PHE A 15 9.26 -4.77 -5.86
C PHE A 15 8.54 -3.46 -5.49
N LEU A 16 9.25 -2.34 -5.50
CA LEU A 16 8.68 -1.03 -5.21
C LEU A 16 7.54 -0.66 -6.17
N SER A 17 7.69 -0.98 -7.46
CA SER A 17 6.66 -0.70 -8.46
C SER A 17 5.39 -1.50 -8.21
N GLU A 18 5.52 -2.78 -7.82
CA GLU A 18 4.39 -3.64 -7.46
C GLU A 18 3.68 -3.15 -6.20
N VAL A 19 4.44 -2.86 -5.13
CA VAL A 19 3.88 -2.34 -3.87
C VAL A 19 3.14 -1.04 -4.12
N ARG A 20 3.73 -0.13 -4.90
CA ARG A 20 3.11 1.14 -5.26
C ARG A 20 1.80 0.95 -6.03
N ALA A 21 1.76 0.01 -6.98
CA ALA A 21 0.53 -0.28 -7.71
C ALA A 21 -0.57 -0.79 -6.78
N SER A 22 -0.24 -1.72 -5.87
CA SER A 22 -1.17 -2.25 -4.87
C SER A 22 -1.68 -1.16 -3.91
N VAL A 23 -0.79 -0.30 -3.41
CA VAL A 23 -1.14 0.84 -2.54
C VAL A 23 -2.11 1.81 -3.24
N LYS A 24 -1.93 2.06 -4.55
CA LYS A 24 -2.87 2.90 -5.31
C LYS A 24 -4.26 2.29 -5.42
N VAL A 25 -4.35 0.98 -5.60
CA VAL A 25 -5.64 0.27 -5.64
C VAL A 25 -6.37 0.45 -4.30
N VAL A 26 -5.67 0.19 -3.18
CA VAL A 26 -6.20 0.44 -1.83
C VAL A 26 -6.68 1.90 -1.68
N ALA A 27 -5.88 2.87 -2.10
CA ALA A 27 -6.23 4.28 -1.99
C ALA A 27 -7.48 4.65 -2.79
N VAL A 28 -7.63 4.15 -4.02
CA VAL A 28 -8.82 4.38 -4.86
C VAL A 28 -10.06 3.80 -4.18
N ASN A 29 -9.96 2.59 -3.62
CA ASN A 29 -11.08 1.96 -2.97
C ASN A 29 -11.49 2.69 -1.68
N LEU A 30 -10.52 3.16 -0.87
CA LEU A 30 -10.78 3.98 0.31
C LEU A 30 -11.44 5.33 -0.02
N ILE A 31 -11.03 5.99 -1.10
CA ILE A 31 -11.70 7.20 -1.59
C ILE A 31 -13.16 6.90 -1.92
N ARG A 32 -13.40 5.78 -2.62
CA ARG A 32 -14.77 5.38 -2.97
C ARG A 32 -15.64 5.10 -1.75
N ILE A 33 -15.09 4.44 -0.72
CA ILE A 33 -15.78 4.22 0.56
C ILE A 33 -16.13 5.56 1.22
N GLN A 34 -15.19 6.51 1.24
CA GLN A 34 -15.42 7.84 1.82
C GLN A 34 -16.52 8.62 1.09
N GLU A 35 -16.56 8.54 -0.25
CA GLU A 35 -17.64 9.12 -1.07
C GLU A 35 -19.00 8.48 -0.81
N LEU A 36 -19.05 7.15 -0.60
CA LEU A 36 -20.29 6.45 -0.30
C LEU A 36 -20.81 6.80 1.09
N LYS A 37 -19.92 6.97 2.09
CA LYS A 37 -20.29 7.39 3.45
C LYS A 37 -20.78 8.83 3.54
N SER A 38 -20.27 9.73 2.70
CA SER A 38 -20.67 11.15 2.72
C SER A 38 -22.02 11.42 2.04
N ARG A 39 -22.53 10.49 1.24
CA ARG A 39 -23.84 10.58 0.59
C ARG A 39 -24.94 10.11 1.55
N PHE A 40 -25.99 10.91 1.73
CA PHE A 40 -27.17 10.60 2.57
C PHE A 40 -28.07 9.45 2.05
N SER A 41 -27.59 8.58 1.16
CA SER A 41 -28.40 7.63 0.37
C SER A 41 -28.07 6.17 0.70
N PRO A 42 -28.98 5.18 0.47
CA PRO A 42 -28.91 3.84 1.04
C PRO A 42 -27.98 2.89 0.24
N HIS A 43 -26.76 3.34 -0.09
CA HIS A 43 -25.74 2.50 -0.75
C HIS A 43 -25.09 1.49 0.21
N LYS A 44 -25.83 0.94 1.18
CA LYS A 44 -25.29 0.07 2.23
C LYS A 44 -24.65 -1.20 1.66
N GLU A 45 -25.25 -1.79 0.63
CA GLU A 45 -24.70 -2.98 -0.02
C GLU A 45 -23.43 -2.67 -0.81
N GLU A 46 -23.41 -1.55 -1.56
CA GLU A 46 -22.20 -1.11 -2.26
C GLU A 46 -21.09 -0.77 -1.27
N LEU A 47 -21.40 -0.07 -0.16
CA LEU A 47 -20.46 0.26 0.89
C LEU A 47 -19.86 -1.00 1.52
N LYS A 48 -20.70 -1.97 1.87
CA LYS A 48 -20.24 -3.26 2.41
C LYS A 48 -19.30 -3.97 1.43
N SER A 49 -19.72 -4.08 0.17
CA SER A 49 -18.90 -4.69 -0.88
C SER A 49 -17.54 -4.00 -1.04
N ARG A 50 -17.50 -2.66 -0.93
CA ARG A 50 -16.25 -1.89 -1.00
C ARG A 50 -15.35 -2.09 0.21
N LEU A 51 -15.92 -2.18 1.41
CA LEU A 51 -15.17 -2.49 2.63
C LEU A 51 -14.55 -3.89 2.56
N ASP A 52 -15.32 -4.89 2.10
CA ASP A 52 -14.82 -6.26 1.89
C ASP A 52 -13.67 -6.29 0.87
N MET A 53 -13.80 -5.54 -0.24
CA MET A 53 -12.72 -5.39 -1.22
C MET A 53 -11.47 -4.75 -0.58
N ALA A 54 -11.63 -3.73 0.25
CA ALA A 54 -10.50 -3.04 0.88
C ALA A 54 -9.71 -3.95 1.82
N VAL A 55 -10.40 -4.80 2.60
CA VAL A 55 -9.77 -5.83 3.43
C VAL A 55 -8.99 -6.83 2.55
N SER A 56 -9.58 -7.28 1.45
CA SER A 56 -8.92 -8.21 0.51
C SER A 56 -7.69 -7.60 -0.17
N GLU A 57 -7.77 -6.34 -0.57
CA GLU A 57 -6.65 -5.60 -1.17
C GLU A 57 -5.50 -5.40 -0.18
N LEU A 58 -5.80 -5.07 1.07
CA LEU A 58 -4.80 -4.97 2.14
C LEU A 58 -4.16 -6.32 2.47
N ARG A 59 -4.94 -7.41 2.50
CA ARG A 59 -4.36 -8.76 2.62
C ARG A 59 -3.40 -9.07 1.47
N SER A 60 -3.80 -8.77 0.24
CA SER A 60 -2.96 -8.96 -0.94
C SER A 60 -1.67 -8.12 -0.88
N LEU A 61 -1.77 -6.89 -0.35
CA LEU A 61 -0.62 -6.02 -0.12
C LEU A 61 0.35 -6.61 0.91
N LYS A 62 -0.16 -7.15 2.02
CA LYS A 62 0.67 -7.84 3.01
C LYS A 62 1.43 -9.01 2.40
N GLU A 63 0.74 -9.89 1.67
CA GLU A 63 1.38 -11.03 0.98
C GLU A 63 2.47 -10.58 0.00
N LEU A 64 2.24 -9.48 -0.71
CA LEU A 64 3.24 -8.88 -1.59
C LEU A 64 4.47 -8.39 -0.82
N ILE A 65 4.26 -7.70 0.31
CA ILE A 65 5.35 -7.20 1.18
C ILE A 65 6.15 -8.37 1.77
N ASP A 66 5.47 -9.42 2.24
CA ASP A 66 6.09 -10.61 2.81
C ASP A 66 6.99 -11.32 1.79
N ARG A 67 6.53 -11.48 0.54
CA ARG A 67 7.34 -12.04 -0.56
C ARG A 67 8.53 -11.15 -0.92
N GLY A 68 8.38 -9.84 -0.81
CA GLY A 68 9.42 -8.86 -1.10
C GLY A 68 10.36 -8.53 0.07
N SER A 69 10.28 -9.27 1.19
CA SER A 69 11.08 -9.04 2.40
C SER A 69 12.60 -8.86 2.15
N PRO A 70 13.26 -9.59 1.22
CA PRO A 70 14.66 -9.35 0.90
C PRO A 70 14.91 -7.94 0.34
N SER A 71 14.09 -7.50 -0.63
CA SER A 71 14.17 -6.16 -1.24
C SER A 71 13.85 -5.05 -0.24
N LEU A 72 12.97 -5.32 0.74
CA LEU A 72 12.63 -4.38 1.80
C LEU A 72 13.82 -4.09 2.74
N LYS A 73 14.69 -5.07 2.99
CA LYS A 73 15.90 -4.89 3.82
C LYS A 73 16.93 -3.96 3.21
N ASP A 74 16.92 -3.83 1.89
CA ASP A 74 17.78 -2.90 1.15
C ASP A 74 17.19 -1.47 1.09
N LEU A 75 15.96 -1.26 1.59
CA LEU A 75 15.33 0.05 1.71
C LEU A 75 15.65 0.71 3.06
N SER A 76 15.67 2.05 3.05
CA SER A 76 15.82 2.86 4.26
C SER A 76 14.99 4.15 4.15
N GLY A 77 14.86 4.85 5.27
CA GLY A 77 14.15 6.13 5.31
C GLY A 77 12.65 6.00 5.03
N ASP A 78 12.09 7.02 4.38
CA ASP A 78 10.63 7.17 4.25
C ASP A 78 9.96 6.04 3.47
N ALA A 79 10.59 5.50 2.43
CA ALA A 79 10.01 4.39 1.66
C ALA A 79 9.88 3.12 2.50
N TYR A 80 10.90 2.81 3.31
CA TYR A 80 10.83 1.68 4.24
C TYR A 80 9.73 1.91 5.29
N ASN A 81 9.74 3.07 5.94
CA ASN A 81 8.78 3.38 7.00
C ASN A 81 7.33 3.40 6.50
N SER A 82 7.09 3.95 5.31
CA SER A 82 5.75 4.00 4.73
C SER A 82 5.23 2.62 4.32
N ILE A 83 6.11 1.73 3.83
CA ILE A 83 5.74 0.34 3.53
C ILE A 83 5.41 -0.42 4.81
N LYS A 84 6.24 -0.31 5.86
CA LYS A 84 5.97 -0.94 7.17
C LYS A 84 4.67 -0.45 7.80
N LEU A 85 4.32 0.82 7.61
CA LEU A 85 3.04 1.34 8.09
C LEU A 85 1.85 0.74 7.32
N MET A 86 1.96 0.61 6.00
CA MET A 86 0.93 -0.07 5.20
C MET A 86 0.80 -1.55 5.56
N GLU A 87 1.91 -2.23 5.83
CA GLU A 87 1.94 -3.61 6.33
C GLU A 87 1.22 -3.73 7.68
N ALA A 88 1.47 -2.80 8.62
CA ALA A 88 0.79 -2.78 9.91
C ALA A 88 -0.73 -2.61 9.75
N TYR A 89 -1.19 -1.68 8.90
CA TYR A 89 -2.61 -1.54 8.60
C TYR A 89 -3.20 -2.79 7.96
N SER A 90 -2.41 -3.47 7.12
CA SER A 90 -2.85 -4.71 6.48
C SER A 90 -3.05 -5.83 7.49
N ILE A 91 -2.11 -6.00 8.43
CA ILE A 91 -2.19 -6.97 9.53
C ILE A 91 -3.40 -6.69 10.41
N ILE A 92 -3.60 -5.43 10.82
CA ILE A 92 -4.72 -5.07 11.69
C ILE A 92 -6.05 -5.28 10.95
N SER A 93 -6.15 -4.89 9.67
CA SER A 93 -7.36 -5.11 8.87
C SER A 93 -7.69 -6.58 8.65
N GLU A 94 -6.69 -7.46 8.63
CA GLU A 94 -6.90 -8.91 8.51
C GLU A 94 -7.49 -9.48 9.81
N SER A 95 -7.12 -8.93 10.97
CA SER A 95 -7.60 -9.34 12.28
C SER A 95 -8.96 -8.75 12.65
N GLU A 96 -9.16 -7.45 12.38
CA GLU A 96 -10.35 -6.69 12.81
C GLU A 96 -11.38 -6.52 11.69
N GLY A 97 -11.01 -6.81 10.44
CA GLY A 97 -11.92 -6.82 9.30
C GLY A 97 -12.44 -5.44 8.91
N VAL A 98 -13.69 -5.42 8.44
CA VAL A 98 -14.33 -4.24 7.83
C VAL A 98 -14.53 -3.08 8.81
N GLU A 99 -14.76 -3.36 10.09
CA GLU A 99 -14.99 -2.35 11.13
C GLU A 99 -13.76 -1.45 11.29
N PHE A 100 -12.57 -2.06 11.37
CA PHE A 100 -11.32 -1.33 11.44
C PHE A 100 -11.12 -0.41 10.23
N ILE A 101 -11.38 -0.91 9.02
CA ILE A 101 -11.27 -0.10 7.81
C ILE A 101 -12.23 1.07 7.89
N GLU A 102 -13.49 0.81 8.26
CA GLU A 102 -14.55 1.81 8.30
C GLU A 102 -14.24 2.97 9.26
N GLU A 103 -13.66 2.67 10.42
CA GLU A 103 -13.28 3.64 11.44
C GLU A 103 -11.97 4.39 11.11
N ASN A 104 -11.11 3.80 10.27
CA ASN A 104 -9.76 4.31 10.02
C ASN A 104 -9.49 4.74 8.57
N ILE A 105 -10.53 4.84 7.72
CA ILE A 105 -10.43 5.20 6.28
C ILE A 105 -9.45 6.35 6.04
N GLU A 106 -9.60 7.47 6.75
CA GLU A 106 -8.77 8.66 6.55
C GLU A 106 -7.31 8.45 6.98
N ARG A 107 -7.06 7.65 8.02
CA ARG A 107 -5.71 7.33 8.48
C ARG A 107 -5.01 6.42 7.48
N ILE A 108 -5.70 5.37 7.02
CA ILE A 108 -5.17 4.42 6.04
C ILE A 108 -4.94 5.13 4.70
N LEU A 109 -5.88 5.98 4.25
CA LEU A 109 -5.74 6.72 3.00
C LEU A 109 -4.56 7.70 3.03
N ARG A 110 -4.32 8.39 4.17
CA ARG A 110 -3.13 9.24 4.33
C ARG A 110 -1.85 8.41 4.29
N ALA A 111 -1.82 7.25 4.94
CA ALA A 111 -0.68 6.34 4.88
C ALA A 111 -0.42 5.83 3.46
N ALA A 112 -1.47 5.46 2.71
CA ALA A 112 -1.37 5.02 1.33
C ALA A 112 -0.80 6.12 0.42
N ARG A 113 -1.26 7.37 0.58
CA ARG A 113 -0.72 8.52 -0.17
C ARG A 113 0.74 8.81 0.18
N TRP A 114 1.11 8.74 1.45
CA TRP A 114 2.49 8.88 1.88
C TRP A 114 3.37 7.79 1.27
N CYS A 115 2.90 6.54 1.30
CA CYS A 115 3.61 5.40 0.72
C CYS A 115 3.79 5.53 -0.80
N ASP A 116 2.75 5.89 -1.56
CA ASP A 116 2.87 6.16 -3.01
C ASP A 116 3.90 7.27 -3.31
N GLY A 117 3.85 8.36 -2.53
CA GLY A 117 4.78 9.48 -2.67
C GLY A 117 6.24 9.09 -2.38
N SER A 118 6.48 8.41 -1.26
CA SER A 118 7.81 7.94 -0.83
C SER A 118 8.39 6.96 -1.84
N ILE A 119 7.61 5.97 -2.28
CA ILE A 119 8.06 5.01 -3.29
C ILE A 119 8.34 5.70 -4.62
N SER A 120 7.47 6.62 -5.05
CA SER A 120 7.68 7.35 -6.31
C SER A 120 8.95 8.18 -6.29
N LYS A 121 9.36 8.71 -5.14
CA LYS A 121 10.63 9.44 -4.98
C LYS A 121 11.81 8.46 -5.07
N THR A 122 11.77 7.36 -4.33
CA THR A 122 12.84 6.35 -4.33
C THR A 122 13.05 5.72 -5.71
N LEU A 123 11.98 5.42 -6.45
CA LEU A 123 12.09 4.90 -7.82
C LEU A 123 12.81 5.89 -8.76
N LYS A 124 12.53 7.20 -8.65
CA LYS A 124 13.23 8.23 -9.42
C LYS A 124 14.72 8.29 -9.08
N GLU A 125 15.07 8.16 -7.80
CA GLU A 125 16.45 8.15 -7.34
C GLU A 125 17.22 6.90 -7.77
N LEU A 126 16.55 5.75 -7.85
CA LEU A 126 17.15 4.51 -8.36
C LEU A 126 17.43 4.62 -9.88
N HIS A 127 16.50 5.20 -10.64
CA HIS A 127 16.69 5.41 -12.08
C HIS A 127 17.75 6.46 -12.41
N SER A 128 17.96 7.48 -11.58
CA SER A 128 19.01 8.49 -11.81
C SER A 128 20.42 8.02 -11.44
N ARG A 129 20.54 6.87 -10.74
CA ARG A 129 21.80 6.27 -10.30
C ARG A 129 22.25 5.06 -11.14
N GLY A 130 21.41 4.59 -12.06
CA GLY A 130 21.70 3.48 -12.99
C GLY A 130 22.25 3.99 -14.31
#